data_AF-A0A2M8GYN8-F1
#
_entry.id   AF-A0A2M8GYN8-F1
#
_cell.length_a   1.000
_cell.length_b   1.000
_cell.length_c   1.000
_cell.angle_alpha   90.00
_cell.angle_beta   90.00
_cell.angle_gamma   90.00
#
_symmetry.space_group_name_H-M   'P 1'
#
loop_
_entity.id
_entity.type
_entity.pdbx_description
1 polymer ?
#
loop_
_entity_poly.entity_id
_entity_poly.type
_entity_poly.pdbx_seq_one_letter_code
_entity_poly.pdbx_strand_id
1 'polypeptide(L)'
;MVQVIHNRALVELLLGFESGQSREASQLCLCQFMEVLGFEGKIYHAETSICLTLTSQQASFSLIWLPRESHYCPRLEEITEEALTGVSRASYVTIWRAFNAYCYTVWQLPLLYRQILEALSRGKNLQEIAVEVKLSLPSVKRYMGLIRELLGASTNPQTIVIAARKGWI
;
A
#
# COMPACT_ATOMS: atom_id res chain seq x y z
N MET A 1 -9.62 15.05 20.54
CA MET A 1 -10.19 15.67 19.33
C MET A 1 -9.31 15.46 18.10
N VAL A 2 -7.99 15.70 18.20
CA VAL A 2 -6.99 15.55 17.10
C VAL A 2 -6.93 14.12 16.50
N GLN A 3 -6.93 13.06 17.31
CA GLN A 3 -6.93 11.66 16.81
C GLN A 3 -8.15 11.26 15.95
N VAL A 4 -9.31 11.87 16.20
CA VAL A 4 -10.56 11.55 15.47
C VAL A 4 -10.53 12.16 14.07
N ILE A 5 -9.93 13.35 13.93
CA ILE A 5 -9.75 14.03 12.65
C ILE A 5 -8.76 13.26 11.77
N HIS A 6 -7.65 12.76 12.35
CA HIS A 6 -6.66 11.96 11.61
C HIS A 6 -7.23 10.66 11.04
N ASN A 7 -8.06 9.95 11.80
CA ASN A 7 -8.68 8.71 11.32
C ASN A 7 -9.73 8.97 10.24
N ARG A 8 -10.50 10.06 10.32
CA ARG A 8 -11.49 10.38 9.30
C ARG A 8 -10.84 10.78 7.98
N ALA A 9 -9.84 11.65 8.01
CA ALA A 9 -9.11 12.06 6.80
C ALA A 9 -8.35 10.87 6.18
N LEU A 10 -7.77 9.98 7.00
CA LEU A 10 -7.18 8.73 6.53
C LEU A 10 -8.22 7.81 5.88
N VAL A 11 -9.40 7.66 6.49
CA VAL A 11 -10.49 6.84 5.94
C VAL A 11 -11.02 7.44 4.64
N GLU A 12 -11.20 8.76 4.54
CA GLU A 12 -11.61 9.43 3.31
C GLU A 12 -10.53 9.30 2.20
N LEU A 13 -9.24 9.33 2.58
CA LEU A 13 -8.12 8.97 1.69
C LEU A 13 -8.27 7.54 1.16
N LEU A 14 -8.44 6.57 2.08
CA LEU A 14 -8.55 5.14 1.80
C LEU A 14 -9.79 4.84 0.94
N LEU A 15 -10.91 5.51 1.19
CA LEU A 15 -12.14 5.38 0.41
C LEU A 15 -12.00 6.05 -0.98
N GLY A 16 -11.31 7.19 -1.06
CA GLY A 16 -10.96 7.84 -2.34
C GLY A 16 -10.09 6.94 -3.21
N PHE A 17 -9.11 6.27 -2.60
CA PHE A 17 -8.27 5.26 -3.25
C PHE A 17 -9.06 4.04 -3.77
N GLU A 18 -10.04 3.56 -3.00
CA GLU A 18 -10.88 2.42 -3.41
C GLU A 18 -11.80 2.72 -4.61
N SER A 19 -12.10 4.00 -4.85
CA SER A 19 -12.98 4.45 -5.94
C SER A 19 -12.31 4.50 -7.32
N GLY A 20 -11.04 4.11 -7.45
CA GLY A 20 -10.34 4.06 -8.74
C GLY A 20 -9.91 5.44 -9.25
N GLN A 21 -9.64 6.38 -8.33
CA GLN A 21 -9.14 7.72 -8.67
C GLN A 21 -7.81 7.66 -9.42
N SER A 22 -7.55 8.66 -10.26
CA SER A 22 -6.28 8.78 -10.98
C SER A 22 -5.11 8.89 -10.00
N ARG A 23 -3.91 8.54 -10.48
CA ARG A 23 -2.66 8.67 -9.72
C ARG A 23 -2.45 10.09 -9.19
N GLU A 24 -2.80 11.11 -9.98
CA GLU A 24 -2.63 12.51 -9.55
C GLU A 24 -3.59 12.88 -8.42
N ALA A 25 -4.85 12.42 -8.46
CA ALA A 25 -5.82 12.64 -7.40
C ALA A 25 -5.40 11.94 -6.10
N SER A 26 -4.93 10.70 -6.23
CA SER A 26 -4.31 9.88 -5.18
C SER A 26 -3.12 10.58 -4.50
N GLN A 27 -2.24 11.18 -5.31
CA GLN A 27 -1.06 11.91 -4.84
C GLN A 27 -1.45 13.20 -4.13
N LEU A 28 -2.38 13.96 -4.71
CA LEU A 28 -2.88 15.19 -4.13
C LEU A 28 -3.55 14.94 -2.77
N CYS A 29 -4.37 13.90 -2.67
CA CYS A 29 -4.97 13.47 -1.40
C CYS A 29 -3.89 13.21 -0.35
N LEU A 30 -2.90 12.37 -0.68
CA LEU A 30 -1.84 12.04 0.26
C LEU A 30 -1.06 13.29 0.71
N CYS A 31 -0.72 14.20 -0.20
CA CYS A 31 -0.07 15.47 0.15
C CYS A 31 -0.94 16.34 1.08
N GLN A 32 -2.23 16.50 0.78
CA GLN A 32 -3.18 17.25 1.63
C GLN A 32 -3.32 16.64 3.03
N PHE A 33 -3.32 15.30 3.12
CA PHE A 33 -3.33 14.61 4.39
C PHE A 33 -2.07 14.92 5.23
N MET A 34 -0.91 15.02 4.59
CA MET A 34 0.34 15.38 5.27
C MET A 34 0.32 16.83 5.75
N GLU A 35 -0.25 17.75 4.97
CA GLU A 35 -0.41 19.16 5.38
C GLU A 35 -1.28 19.29 6.63
N VAL A 36 -2.38 18.52 6.72
CA VAL A 36 -3.22 18.47 7.93
C VAL A 36 -2.43 17.99 9.15
N LEU A 37 -1.44 17.12 8.94
CA LEU A 37 -0.53 16.64 9.98
C LEU A 37 0.62 17.62 10.30
N GLY A 38 0.70 18.76 9.61
CA GLY A 38 1.74 19.77 9.79
C GLY A 38 3.02 19.49 9.01
N PHE A 39 2.96 18.70 7.94
CA PHE A 39 4.11 18.38 7.08
C PHE A 39 3.88 18.85 5.66
N GLU A 40 4.92 19.37 5.03
CA GLU A 40 5.01 19.49 3.58
C GLU A 40 5.45 18.12 3.02
N GLY A 41 4.61 17.50 2.21
CA GLY A 41 4.86 16.17 1.62
C GLY A 41 5.19 16.25 0.13
N LYS A 42 6.32 15.65 -0.28
CA LYS A 42 6.72 15.50 -1.69
C LYS A 42 6.85 14.03 -2.05
N ILE A 43 6.18 13.62 -3.13
CA ILE A 43 6.23 12.25 -3.63
C ILE A 43 7.06 12.19 -4.90
N TYR A 44 8.04 11.29 -4.90
CA TYR A 44 8.87 10.98 -6.05
C TYR A 44 8.60 9.56 -6.51
N HIS A 45 8.51 9.39 -7.82
CA HIS A 45 8.34 8.10 -8.44
C HIS A 45 9.59 7.77 -9.24
N ALA A 46 10.28 6.71 -8.86
CA ALA A 46 11.33 6.10 -9.65
C ALA A 46 10.78 4.85 -10.35
N GLU A 47 11.56 4.26 -11.26
CA GLU A 47 11.19 3.02 -11.95
C GLU A 47 10.92 1.86 -10.98
N THR A 48 11.61 1.85 -9.83
CA THR A 48 11.61 0.74 -8.87
C THR A 48 11.33 1.18 -7.44
N SER A 49 10.96 2.45 -7.20
CA SER A 49 10.57 2.89 -5.86
C SER A 49 9.56 4.04 -5.90
N ILE A 50 8.82 4.20 -4.81
CA ILE A 50 8.08 5.43 -4.50
C ILE A 50 8.70 5.98 -3.23
N CYS A 51 9.07 7.27 -3.24
CA CYS A 51 9.61 7.95 -2.08
C CYS A 51 8.67 9.07 -1.66
N LEU A 52 8.31 9.14 -0.38
CA LEU A 52 7.62 10.27 0.24
C LEU A 52 8.61 10.96 1.18
N THR A 53 8.98 12.20 0.85
CA THR A 53 9.74 13.08 1.74
C THR A 53 8.78 13.98 2.47
N LEU A 54 8.94 14.07 3.79
CA LEU A 54 8.13 14.89 4.68
C LEU A 54 9.04 15.88 5.40
N THR A 55 8.65 17.15 5.37
CA THR A 55 9.41 18.23 5.98
C THR A 55 8.49 19.06 6.87
N SER A 56 8.94 19.38 8.08
CA SER A 56 8.31 20.32 9.00
C SER A 56 9.36 21.32 9.50
N GLN A 57 8.94 22.30 10.32
CA GLN A 57 9.89 23.24 10.92
C GLN A 57 10.92 22.58 11.85
N GLN A 58 10.63 21.37 12.35
CA GLN A 58 11.45 20.69 13.36
C GLN A 58 12.14 19.44 12.84
N ALA A 59 11.72 18.91 11.69
CA ALA A 59 12.22 17.63 11.20
C ALA A 59 12.05 17.42 9.70
N SER A 60 12.88 16.54 9.16
CA SER A 60 12.75 16.04 7.80
C SER A 60 13.01 14.54 7.80
N PHE A 61 12.11 13.76 7.22
CA PHE A 61 12.31 12.32 7.04
C PHE A 61 11.74 11.85 5.71
N SER A 62 12.21 10.69 5.23
CA SER A 62 11.73 10.09 3.99
C SER A 62 11.28 8.65 4.21
N LEU A 63 10.18 8.29 3.58
CA LEU A 63 9.65 6.94 3.49
C LEU A 63 9.87 6.44 2.08
N ILE A 64 10.52 5.28 1.95
CA ILE A 64 10.79 4.67 0.65
C ILE A 64 10.02 3.36 0.60
N TRP A 65 9.18 3.21 -0.41
CA TRP A 65 8.48 1.97 -0.71
C TRP A 65 9.18 1.26 -1.87
N LEU A 66 9.52 -0.01 -1.66
CA LEU A 66 10.18 -0.88 -2.63
C LEU A 66 9.24 -2.05 -3.02
N PRO A 67 8.97 -2.30 -4.31
CA PRO A 67 8.05 -3.34 -4.79
C PRO A 67 8.59 -4.75 -4.59
N ARG A 68 9.91 -4.93 -4.70
CA ARG A 68 10.57 -6.24 -4.59
C ARG A 68 10.64 -6.72 -3.14
N GLU A 69 10.60 -5.78 -2.21
CA GLU A 69 10.59 -6.02 -0.79
C GLU A 69 9.31 -5.36 -0.29
N SER A 70 8.18 -6.05 -0.42
CA SER A 70 6.86 -5.66 0.10
C SER A 70 6.82 -5.36 1.62
N HIS A 71 7.99 -5.28 2.25
CA HIS A 71 8.29 -5.24 3.66
C HIS A 71 9.41 -4.27 4.05
N TYR A 72 9.94 -3.37 3.19
CA TYR A 72 10.89 -2.37 3.69
C TYR A 72 10.18 -1.23 4.46
N CYS A 73 9.62 -1.63 5.59
CA CYS A 73 9.52 -0.81 6.79
C CYS A 73 10.82 -1.12 7.55
N PRO A 74 11.69 -0.15 7.89
CA PRO A 74 12.54 -0.38 9.06
C PRO A 74 11.59 -0.82 10.17
N ARG A 75 11.87 -1.92 10.87
CA ARG A 75 10.93 -2.41 11.88
C ARG A 75 10.57 -1.21 12.76
N LEU A 76 9.31 -1.09 13.18
CA LEU A 76 8.90 0.01 14.08
C LEU A 76 9.75 0.07 15.37
N GLU A 77 10.49 -1.01 15.65
CA GLU A 77 11.49 -1.21 16.70
C GLU A 77 12.89 -0.67 16.34
N GLU A 78 13.24 -0.55 15.05
CA GLU A 78 14.51 -0.04 14.52
C GLU A 78 14.48 1.48 14.29
N ILE A 79 13.30 2.08 14.26
CA ILE A 79 13.16 3.53 14.22
C ILE A 79 13.33 4.05 15.64
N THR A 80 14.54 4.51 15.94
CA THR A 80 14.83 5.17 17.22
C THR A 80 14.01 6.45 17.34
N GLU A 81 13.60 6.84 18.55
CA GLU A 81 12.92 8.13 18.78
C GLU A 81 13.77 9.31 18.27
N GLU A 82 15.09 9.13 18.22
CA GLU A 82 16.06 10.07 17.63
C GLU A 82 15.91 10.24 16.11
N ALA A 83 15.43 9.22 15.39
CA ALA A 83 15.12 9.32 13.96
C ALA A 83 13.76 10.02 13.71
N LEU A 84 12.91 10.12 14.74
CA LEU A 84 11.59 10.73 14.72
C LEU A 84 11.58 12.10 15.41
N THR A 85 12.68 12.85 15.38
CA THR A 85 12.72 14.20 15.98
C THR A 85 11.45 14.99 15.62
N GLY A 86 10.70 15.46 16.62
CA GLY A 86 9.48 16.23 16.40
C GLY A 86 8.24 15.48 15.88
N VAL A 87 8.27 14.15 15.70
CA VAL A 87 7.12 13.37 15.22
C VAL A 87 6.71 12.30 16.23
N SER A 88 5.47 12.36 16.72
CA SER A 88 4.97 11.30 17.61
C SER A 88 4.91 9.95 16.88
N ARG A 89 5.16 8.85 17.61
CA ARG A 89 5.02 7.48 17.08
C ARG A 89 3.64 7.23 16.45
N ALA A 90 2.58 7.79 17.04
CA ALA A 90 1.22 7.67 16.51
C ALA A 90 1.05 8.37 15.15
N SER A 91 1.62 9.58 15.01
CA SER A 91 1.63 10.31 13.73
C SER A 91 2.40 9.53 12.68
N TYR A 92 3.59 9.02 13.03
CA TYR A 92 4.40 8.21 12.13
C TYR A 92 3.66 6.98 11.60
N VAL A 93 3.03 6.19 12.48
CA VAL A 93 2.24 5.01 12.08
C VAL A 93 1.11 5.39 11.13
N THR A 94 0.46 6.53 11.37
CA THR A 94 -0.64 7.02 10.53
C THR A 94 -0.12 7.42 9.14
N ILE A 95 0.97 8.18 9.09
CA ILE A 95 1.65 8.58 7.86
C ILE A 95 2.08 7.35 7.05
N TRP A 96 2.71 6.38 7.70
CA TRP A 96 3.16 5.13 7.07
C TRP A 96 2.01 4.32 6.48
N ARG A 97 0.88 4.23 7.18
CA ARG A 97 -0.32 3.54 6.67
C ARG A 97 -0.90 4.26 5.44
N ALA A 98 -1.01 5.59 5.50
CA ALA A 98 -1.46 6.39 4.37
C ALA A 98 -0.55 6.22 3.15
N PHE A 99 0.77 6.30 3.37
CA PHE A 99 1.76 6.15 2.33
C PHE A 99 1.78 4.74 1.72
N ASN A 100 1.62 3.69 2.52
CA ASN A 100 1.48 2.33 1.98
C ASN A 100 0.23 2.19 1.13
N ALA A 101 -0.92 2.67 1.60
CA ALA A 101 -2.15 2.60 0.83
C ALA A 101 -2.03 3.36 -0.51
N TYR A 102 -1.40 4.53 -0.50
CA TYR A 102 -1.03 5.26 -1.71
C TYR A 102 -0.13 4.42 -2.62
N CYS A 103 0.92 3.80 -2.08
CA CYS A 103 1.83 2.98 -2.89
C CYS A 103 1.09 1.77 -3.50
N TYR A 104 0.19 1.12 -2.76
CA TYR A 104 -0.63 0.01 -3.26
C TYR A 104 -1.67 0.41 -4.31
N THR A 105 -2.06 1.67 -4.36
CA THR A 105 -3.07 2.17 -5.31
C THR A 105 -2.42 2.72 -6.56
N VAL A 106 -1.28 3.40 -6.41
CA VAL A 106 -0.51 3.94 -7.54
C VAL A 106 0.32 2.88 -8.23
N TRP A 107 0.95 1.98 -7.47
CA TRP A 107 1.38 0.73 -8.06
C TRP A 107 0.18 -0.20 -8.12
N GLN A 108 -0.51 -0.13 -9.26
CA GLN A 108 -1.35 -1.19 -9.80
C GLN A 108 -0.93 -2.53 -9.20
N LEU A 109 -1.92 -3.25 -8.66
CA LEU A 109 -1.83 -4.60 -8.11
C LEU A 109 -0.47 -5.24 -8.40
N PRO A 110 0.41 -5.46 -7.40
CA PRO A 110 1.80 -5.84 -7.64
C PRO A 110 1.84 -6.86 -8.77
N LEU A 111 2.64 -6.67 -9.82
CA LEU A 111 2.61 -7.50 -11.05
C LEU A 111 2.43 -9.01 -10.74
N LEU A 112 3.06 -9.45 -9.66
CA LEU A 112 2.90 -10.77 -9.05
C LEU A 112 1.45 -11.18 -8.71
N TYR A 113 0.66 -10.33 -8.06
CA TYR A 113 -0.73 -10.59 -7.70
C TYR A 113 -1.60 -10.70 -8.94
N ARG A 114 -1.34 -9.89 -9.96
CA ARG A 114 -1.99 -10.02 -11.27
C ARG A 114 -1.64 -11.36 -11.91
N GLN A 115 -0.36 -11.74 -11.92
CA GLN A 115 0.08 -13.05 -12.41
C GLN A 115 -0.58 -14.21 -11.65
N ILE A 116 -0.71 -14.11 -10.32
CA ILE A 116 -1.41 -15.08 -9.47
C ILE A 116 -2.89 -15.15 -9.86
N LEU A 117 -3.57 -14.01 -10.02
CA LEU A 117 -4.98 -13.94 -10.41
C LEU A 117 -5.24 -14.45 -11.83
N GLU A 118 -4.37 -14.14 -12.80
CA GLU A 118 -4.45 -14.63 -14.17
C GLU A 118 -4.21 -16.15 -14.23
N ALA A 119 -3.26 -16.66 -13.45
CA ALA A 119 -3.04 -18.10 -13.36
C ALA A 119 -4.23 -18.80 -12.72
N LEU A 120 -4.80 -18.20 -11.67
CA LEU A 120 -6.02 -18.68 -11.01
C LEU A 120 -7.25 -18.64 -11.94
N SER A 121 -7.40 -17.59 -12.77
CA SER A 121 -8.51 -17.47 -13.72
C SER A 121 -8.43 -18.48 -14.86
N ARG A 122 -7.21 -18.95 -15.20
CA ARG A 122 -6.99 -20.09 -16.09
C ARG A 122 -7.29 -21.46 -15.45
N GLY A 123 -7.75 -21.48 -14.19
CA GLY A 123 -8.11 -22.71 -13.48
C GLY A 123 -6.93 -23.42 -12.82
N LYS A 124 -5.76 -22.79 -12.74
CA LYS A 124 -4.58 -23.41 -12.10
C LYS A 124 -4.76 -23.50 -10.58
N ASN A 125 -4.27 -24.60 -10.01
CA ASN A 125 -4.22 -24.77 -8.56
C ASN A 125 -3.01 -24.02 -7.94
N LEU A 126 -2.99 -23.89 -6.61
CA LEU A 126 -1.94 -23.09 -5.93
C LEU A 126 -0.52 -23.63 -6.12
N GLN A 127 -0.34 -24.94 -6.35
CA GLN A 127 0.97 -25.53 -6.61
C GLN A 127 1.45 -25.18 -8.03
N GLU A 128 0.58 -25.25 -9.02
CA GLU A 128 0.88 -24.84 -10.40
C GLU A 128 1.20 -23.34 -10.48
N ILE A 129 0.42 -22.52 -9.76
CA ILE A 129 0.69 -21.07 -9.66
C ILE A 129 2.07 -20.83 -9.07
N ALA A 130 2.44 -21.53 -7.99
CA ALA A 130 3.75 -21.39 -7.36
C ALA A 130 4.91 -21.68 -8.31
N VAL A 131 4.78 -22.73 -9.14
CA VAL A 131 5.76 -23.03 -10.19
C VAL A 131 5.82 -21.91 -11.24
N GLU A 132 4.66 -21.45 -11.72
CA GLU A 132 4.56 -20.44 -12.78
C GLU A 132 5.13 -19.07 -12.37
N VAL A 133 4.81 -18.61 -11.17
CA VAL A 133 5.30 -17.33 -10.65
C VAL A 133 6.66 -17.44 -9.96
N LYS A 134 7.28 -18.63 -10.00
CA LYS A 134 8.60 -18.93 -9.40
C LYS A 134 8.67 -18.59 -7.91
N LEU A 135 7.65 -18.97 -7.15
CA LEU A 135 7.57 -18.78 -5.70
C LEU A 135 7.36 -20.09 -4.95
N SER A 136 7.61 -20.07 -3.65
CA SER A 136 7.23 -21.18 -2.78
C SER A 136 5.71 -21.26 -2.63
N LEU A 137 5.17 -22.48 -2.46
CA LEU A 137 3.75 -22.67 -2.19
C LEU A 137 3.25 -21.91 -0.94
N PRO A 138 3.99 -21.86 0.20
CA PRO A 138 3.62 -21.03 1.33
C PRO A 138 3.49 -19.54 0.98
N SER A 139 4.40 -19.00 0.16
CA SER A 139 4.33 -17.61 -0.29
C SER A 139 3.08 -17.34 -1.12
N VAL A 140 2.76 -18.23 -2.07
CA VAL A 140 1.53 -18.10 -2.88
C VAL A 140 0.28 -18.19 -2.01
N LYS A 141 0.23 -19.10 -1.02
CA LYS A 141 -0.88 -19.18 -0.07
C LYS A 141 -1.05 -17.88 0.71
N ARG A 142 0.04 -17.29 1.20
CA ARG A 142 0.03 -16.00 1.90
C ARG A 142 -0.49 -14.89 0.98
N TYR A 143 0.02 -14.77 -0.24
CA TYR A 143 -0.45 -13.77 -1.20
C TYR A 143 -1.91 -13.96 -1.59
N MET A 144 -2.37 -15.19 -1.78
CA MET A 144 -3.80 -15.48 -2.00
C MET A 144 -4.68 -15.15 -0.80
N GLY A 145 -4.13 -15.16 0.42
CA GLY A 145 -4.81 -14.62 1.60
C GLY A 145 -4.98 -13.10 1.50
N LEU A 146 -3.90 -12.39 1.22
CA LEU A 146 -3.89 -10.93 1.07
C LEU A 146 -4.77 -10.45 -0.09
N ILE A 147 -4.71 -11.11 -1.24
CA ILE A 147 -5.55 -10.81 -2.42
C ILE A 147 -7.04 -10.97 -2.06
N ARG A 148 -7.39 -12.02 -1.31
CA ARG A 148 -8.76 -12.25 -0.86
C ARG A 148 -9.24 -11.19 0.12
N GLU A 149 -8.42 -10.83 1.09
CA GLU A 149 -8.70 -9.76 2.04
C GLU A 149 -8.90 -8.42 1.32
N LEU A 150 -7.99 -8.07 0.40
CA LEU A 150 -8.05 -6.86 -0.42
C LEU A 150 -9.31 -6.79 -1.29
N LEU A 151 -9.77 -7.92 -1.81
CA LEU A 151 -10.96 -8.01 -2.66
C LEU A 151 -12.25 -8.26 -1.87
N GLY A 152 -12.19 -8.41 -0.55
CA GLY A 152 -13.36 -8.81 0.25
C GLY A 152 -13.94 -10.17 -0.16
N ALA A 153 -13.10 -11.07 -0.68
CA ALA A 153 -13.50 -12.36 -1.22
C ALA A 153 -13.27 -13.50 -0.23
N SER A 154 -14.28 -14.35 -0.05
CA SER A 154 -14.20 -15.53 0.82
C SER A 154 -13.63 -16.77 0.12
N THR A 155 -13.83 -16.86 -1.21
CA THR A 155 -13.47 -18.03 -2.03
C THR A 155 -12.70 -17.63 -3.29
N ASN A 156 -11.90 -18.55 -3.84
CA ASN A 156 -11.14 -18.29 -5.08
C ASN A 156 -12.04 -17.89 -6.28
N PRO A 157 -13.20 -18.53 -6.53
CA PRO A 157 -14.11 -18.08 -7.58
C PRO A 157 -14.61 -16.65 -7.36
N GLN A 158 -14.96 -16.29 -6.11
CA GLN A 158 -15.37 -14.92 -5.78
C GLN A 158 -14.23 -13.93 -6.04
N THR A 159 -12.99 -14.29 -5.68
CA THR A 159 -11.80 -13.48 -5.95
C THR A 159 -11.64 -13.16 -7.43
N ILE A 160 -11.75 -14.18 -8.31
CA ILE A 160 -11.64 -14.00 -9.77
C ILE A 160 -12.73 -13.04 -10.28
N VAL A 161 -13.99 -13.24 -9.85
CA VAL A 161 -15.11 -12.43 -10.32
C VAL A 161 -14.94 -10.96 -9.93
N ILE A 162 -14.53 -10.68 -8.69
CA ILE A 162 -14.31 -9.30 -8.23
C ILE A 162 -13.11 -8.68 -8.95
N ALA A 163 -12.02 -9.44 -9.13
CA ALA A 163 -10.84 -8.98 -9.86
C ALA A 163 -11.18 -8.61 -11.32
N ALA A 164 -11.94 -9.44 -12.03
CA ALA A 164 -12.37 -9.17 -13.40
C ALA A 164 -13.28 -7.92 -13.48
N ARG A 165 -14.22 -7.75 -12.54
CA ARG A 165 -15.08 -6.55 -12.47
C ARG A 165 -14.29 -5.27 -12.22
N LYS A 166 -13.19 -5.36 -11.47
CA LYS A 166 -12.26 -4.25 -11.22
C LYS A 166 -11.29 -4.01 -12.39
N GLY A 167 -11.32 -4.83 -13.44
CA GLY A 167 -10.39 -4.75 -14.57
C GLY A 167 -8.95 -5.14 -14.22
N TRP A 168 -8.77 -5.96 -13.18
CA TRP A 168 -7.44 -6.42 -12.75
C TRP A 168 -6.94 -7.61 -13.56
N ILE A 169 -7.85 -8.39 -14.13
CA ILE A 169 -7.64 -9.52 -15.04
C ILE A 169 -8.72 -9.56 -16.12
#